data_AF-A0A2E2ZEA4-F1
#
_entry.id   AF-A0A2E2ZEA4-F1
#
_cell.length_a   1.000
_cell.length_b   1.000
_cell.length_c   1.000
_cell.angle_alpha   90.00
_cell.angle_beta   90.00
_cell.angle_gamma   90.00
#
_symmetry.space_group_name_H-M   'P 1'
#
loop_
_entity.id
_entity.type
_entity.pdbx_description
1 polymer ?
#
loop_
_entity_poly.entity_id
_entity_poly.type
_entity_poly.pdbx_seq_one_letter_code
_entity_poly.pdbx_strand_id
1 'polypeptide(L)'
;MMRYLLILFLSLSFVIHSEESDFKEGDKFEAKKFDTISLFFYKSDATRLNLARDLSYSLKDFVDYAAIDYRDIYKIRKGETFVLTQSYKNGDIFEVNLESKRTSREKYFVLAEDLKKSSLTLLSEES
;
A
#
# COMPACT_ATOMS: atom_id res chain seq x y z
N MET A 1 -12.71 -9.72 47.02
CA MET A 1 -12.65 -10.62 45.84
C MET A 1 -13.17 -9.96 44.54
N MET A 2 -13.19 -8.61 44.45
CA MET A 2 -13.77 -7.84 43.32
C MET A 2 -12.76 -6.85 42.69
N ARG A 3 -11.47 -6.94 43.04
CA ARG A 3 -10.42 -6.02 42.57
C ARG A 3 -9.65 -6.55 41.36
N TYR A 4 -9.71 -7.86 41.12
CA TYR A 4 -9.02 -8.53 40.01
C TYR A 4 -9.88 -8.59 38.73
N LEU A 5 -11.20 -8.33 38.81
CA LEU A 5 -12.10 -8.34 37.65
C LEU A 5 -11.85 -7.17 36.69
N LEU A 6 -11.51 -5.99 37.20
CA LEU A 6 -11.14 -4.83 36.38
C LEU A 6 -9.81 -5.03 35.64
N ILE A 7 -8.86 -5.75 36.24
CA ILE A 7 -7.56 -6.06 35.61
C ILE A 7 -7.75 -7.03 34.44
N LEU A 8 -8.68 -7.98 34.56
CA LEU A 8 -8.98 -8.95 33.51
C LEU A 8 -9.64 -8.29 32.28
N PHE A 9 -10.50 -7.29 32.49
CA PHE A 9 -11.09 -6.51 31.39
C PHE A 9 -10.06 -5.62 30.68
N LEU A 10 -9.08 -5.06 31.42
CA LEU A 10 -8.03 -4.22 30.84
C LEU A 10 -7.01 -5.01 30.02
N SER A 11 -6.75 -6.27 30.37
CA SER A 11 -5.84 -7.14 29.59
C SER A 11 -6.44 -7.60 28.26
N LEU A 12 -7.77 -7.59 28.10
CA LEU A 12 -8.42 -8.06 26.88
C LEU A 12 -8.31 -7.07 25.71
N SER A 13 -8.03 -5.79 25.99
CA SER A 13 -7.92 -4.73 24.98
C SER A 13 -6.62 -4.74 24.17
N PHE A 14 -5.65 -5.59 24.52
CA PHE A 14 -4.34 -5.63 23.86
C PHE A 14 -4.19 -6.68 22.77
N VAL A 15 -5.26 -7.39 22.39
CA VAL A 15 -5.25 -8.14 21.14
C VAL A 15 -5.47 -7.15 19.98
N ILE A 16 -4.46 -6.31 19.75
CA ILE A 16 -4.33 -5.60 18.47
C ILE A 16 -3.97 -6.69 17.47
N HIS A 17 -4.98 -7.21 16.77
CA HIS A 17 -4.75 -7.95 15.54
C HIS A 17 -4.10 -6.96 14.59
N SER A 18 -2.77 -7.04 14.46
CA SER A 18 -2.11 -6.52 13.27
C SER A 18 -2.62 -7.38 12.13
N GLU A 19 -3.50 -6.83 11.30
CA GLU A 19 -3.85 -7.46 10.03
C GLU A 19 -2.54 -7.51 9.24
N GLU A 20 -1.91 -8.68 9.19
CA GLU A 20 -0.68 -8.87 8.43
C GLU A 20 -1.05 -8.68 6.96
N SER A 21 -0.35 -7.78 6.28
CA SER A 21 -0.58 -7.54 4.85
C SER A 21 -0.53 -8.85 4.08
N ASP A 22 -1.51 -9.05 3.18
CA ASP A 22 -1.57 -10.20 2.26
C ASP A 22 -0.34 -10.30 1.33
N PHE A 23 0.48 -9.26 1.29
CA PHE A 23 1.67 -9.11 0.47
C PHE A 23 2.93 -8.95 1.31
N LYS A 24 4.07 -9.39 0.77
CA LYS A 24 5.38 -9.34 1.43
C LYS A 24 6.48 -8.81 0.52
N GLU A 25 7.58 -8.40 1.14
CA GLU A 25 8.81 -8.05 0.41
C GLU A 25 9.28 -9.23 -0.46
N GLY A 26 9.73 -8.92 -1.66
CA GLY A 26 10.09 -9.89 -2.70
C GLY A 26 8.93 -10.26 -3.63
N ASP A 27 7.67 -10.00 -3.26
CA ASP A 27 6.54 -10.27 -4.14
C ASP A 27 6.65 -9.45 -5.44
N LYS A 28 6.44 -10.13 -6.56
CA LYS A 28 6.57 -9.56 -7.89
C LYS A 28 5.22 -9.49 -8.59
N PHE A 29 4.93 -8.36 -9.21
CA PHE A 29 3.65 -8.14 -9.89
C PHE A 29 3.86 -7.77 -11.35
N GLU A 30 2.90 -8.17 -12.18
CA GLU A 30 2.76 -7.75 -13.58
C GLU A 30 1.41 -7.07 -13.84
N ALA A 31 1.42 -5.96 -14.55
CA ALA A 31 0.19 -5.28 -14.95
C ALA A 31 -0.47 -5.87 -16.21
N LYS A 32 -1.72 -6.31 -16.08
CA LYS A 32 -2.54 -6.86 -17.19
C LYS A 32 -3.18 -5.79 -18.07
N LYS A 33 -3.39 -4.59 -17.55
CA LYS A 33 -4.09 -3.48 -18.22
C LYS A 33 -3.23 -2.20 -18.22
N PHE A 34 -3.65 -1.20 -18.98
CA PHE A 34 -3.07 0.15 -18.89
C PHE A 34 -3.68 0.90 -17.71
N ASP A 35 -2.90 1.80 -17.10
CA ASP A 35 -3.30 2.66 -15.97
C ASP A 35 -3.88 1.86 -14.78
N THR A 36 -3.32 0.67 -14.59
CA THR A 36 -3.77 -0.35 -13.63
C THR A 36 -3.63 0.11 -12.18
N ILE A 37 -2.48 0.70 -11.85
CA ILE A 37 -2.16 1.22 -10.54
C ILE A 37 -1.34 2.51 -10.66
N SER A 38 -1.45 3.34 -9.62
CA SER A 38 -0.66 4.55 -9.48
C SER A 38 0.54 4.24 -8.59
N LEU A 39 1.74 4.44 -9.12
CA LEU A 39 2.98 4.37 -8.36
C LEU A 39 3.38 5.79 -7.96
N PHE A 40 3.43 6.06 -6.67
CA PHE A 40 3.78 7.37 -6.14
C PHE A 40 5.29 7.59 -6.15
N PHE A 41 5.71 8.80 -6.50
CA PHE A 41 7.13 9.18 -6.46
C PHE A 41 7.62 9.33 -5.02
N TYR A 42 6.76 9.83 -4.14
CA TYR A 42 7.11 10.15 -2.76
C TYR A 42 6.29 9.32 -1.77
N LYS A 43 6.97 8.79 -0.75
CA LYS A 43 6.33 8.07 0.35
C LYS A 43 5.28 8.92 1.06
N SER A 44 5.52 10.22 1.19
CA SER A 44 4.61 11.17 1.83
C SER A 44 3.25 11.21 1.16
N ASP A 45 3.19 11.10 -0.17
CA ASP A 45 1.93 11.12 -0.91
C ASP A 45 1.14 9.82 -0.72
N ALA A 46 1.82 8.66 -0.83
CA ALA A 46 1.21 7.38 -0.48
C ALA A 46 0.71 7.39 0.98
N THR A 47 1.52 7.90 1.91
CA THR A 47 1.19 8.01 3.33
C THR A 47 -0.04 8.87 3.58
N ARG A 48 -0.13 10.02 2.92
CA ARG A 48 -1.22 10.97 3.06
C ARG A 48 -2.51 10.41 2.46
N LEU A 49 -2.43 9.76 1.30
CA LEU A 49 -3.57 9.08 0.68
C LEU A 49 -4.09 7.92 1.52
N ASN A 50 -3.21 7.08 2.07
CA ASN A 50 -3.61 6.00 2.98
C ASN A 50 -4.38 6.56 4.16
N LEU A 51 -3.82 7.58 4.82
CA LEU A 51 -4.45 8.22 5.97
C LEU A 51 -5.79 8.88 5.60
N ALA A 52 -5.89 9.50 4.43
CA ALA A 52 -7.14 10.08 3.93
C ALA A 52 -8.20 9.00 3.69
N ARG A 53 -7.84 7.81 3.20
CA ARG A 53 -8.78 6.69 3.05
C ARG A 53 -9.27 6.19 4.41
N ASP A 54 -8.37 6.06 5.38
CA ASP A 54 -8.69 5.55 6.72
C ASP A 54 -9.54 6.51 7.56
N LEU A 55 -9.30 7.83 7.41
CA LEU A 55 -9.83 8.85 8.33
C LEU A 55 -10.79 9.85 7.67
N SER A 56 -11.14 9.69 6.39
CA SER A 56 -12.07 10.64 5.75
C SER A 56 -13.50 10.46 6.25
N TYR A 57 -13.98 11.44 7.01
CA TYR A 57 -15.37 11.51 7.48
C TYR A 57 -16.31 12.18 6.47
N SER A 58 -15.75 12.86 5.46
CA SER A 58 -16.49 13.47 4.36
C SER A 58 -15.68 13.46 3.05
N LEU A 59 -16.38 13.60 1.92
CA LEU A 59 -15.74 13.70 0.60
C LEU A 59 -14.82 14.92 0.49
N LYS A 60 -15.19 16.03 1.14
CA LYS A 60 -14.35 17.24 1.14
C LYS A 60 -13.04 16.99 1.87
N ASP A 61 -13.10 16.39 3.06
CA ASP A 61 -11.90 16.04 3.83
C ASP A 61 -11.02 15.08 3.03
N PHE A 62 -11.64 14.08 2.39
CA PHE A 62 -10.91 13.19 1.49
C PHE A 62 -10.16 13.97 0.41
N VAL A 63 -10.83 14.85 -0.33
CA VAL A 63 -10.18 15.61 -1.42
C VAL A 63 -9.05 16.49 -0.90
N ASP A 64 -9.26 17.20 0.21
CA ASP A 64 -8.26 18.12 0.78
C ASP A 64 -6.96 17.40 1.18
N TYR A 65 -7.06 16.15 1.67
CA TYR A 65 -5.90 15.36 2.09
C TYR A 65 -5.37 14.42 1.00
N ALA A 66 -6.25 13.82 0.18
CA ALA A 66 -5.89 12.82 -0.82
C ALA A 66 -5.40 13.42 -2.15
N ALA A 67 -5.49 14.74 -2.34
CA ALA A 67 -4.99 15.39 -3.55
C ALA A 67 -3.48 15.12 -3.72
N ILE A 68 -3.12 14.62 -4.90
CA ILE A 68 -1.75 14.34 -5.31
C ILE A 68 -1.56 14.93 -6.71
N ASP A 69 -0.41 15.57 -6.93
CA ASP A 69 -0.05 16.07 -8.25
C ASP A 69 0.13 14.89 -9.22
N TYR A 70 -0.55 14.94 -10.37
CA TYR A 70 -0.46 13.89 -11.37
C TYR A 70 0.97 13.65 -11.88
N ARG A 71 1.84 14.67 -11.77
CA ARG A 71 3.26 14.61 -12.16
C ARG A 71 4.08 13.75 -11.21
N ASP A 72 3.60 13.56 -9.99
CA ASP A 72 4.24 12.76 -8.95
C ASP A 72 3.75 11.30 -8.93
N ILE A 73 3.04 10.91 -9.99
CA ILE A 73 2.50 9.56 -10.17
C ILE A 73 3.06 8.95 -11.46
N TYR A 74 3.66 7.77 -11.33
CA TYR A 74 3.95 6.91 -12.47
C TYR A 74 2.75 6.01 -12.74
N LYS A 75 2.25 6.06 -13.97
CA LYS A 75 1.19 5.19 -14.44
C LYS A 75 1.80 3.93 -15.04
N ILE A 76 1.61 2.79 -14.36
CA ILE A 76 2.07 1.51 -14.88
C ILE A 76 1.34 1.16 -16.18
N ARG A 77 2.13 0.72 -17.17
CA ARG A 77 1.61 0.23 -18.45
C ARG A 77 1.45 -1.29 -18.43
N LYS A 78 0.62 -1.78 -19.34
CA LYS A 78 0.45 -3.21 -19.55
C LYS A 78 1.79 -3.89 -19.83
N GLY A 79 2.05 -5.00 -19.15
CA GLY A 79 3.27 -5.82 -19.25
C GLY A 79 4.47 -5.29 -18.47
N GLU A 80 4.36 -4.17 -17.77
CA GLU A 80 5.42 -3.74 -16.84
C GLU A 80 5.33 -4.53 -15.54
N THR A 81 6.50 -4.91 -15.02
CA THR A 81 6.67 -5.64 -13.77
C THR A 81 7.30 -4.76 -12.70
N PHE A 82 6.94 -5.00 -11.45
CA PHE A 82 7.56 -4.37 -10.29
C PHE A 82 7.67 -5.36 -9.14
N VAL A 83 8.64 -5.13 -8.26
CA VAL A 83 8.91 -5.96 -7.09
C VAL A 83 8.73 -5.12 -5.82
N LEU A 84 8.05 -5.67 -4.82
CA LEU A 84 7.95 -5.06 -3.50
C LEU A 84 9.30 -5.18 -2.80
N THR A 85 9.92 -4.07 -2.43
CA THR A 85 11.27 -4.07 -1.85
C THR A 85 11.30 -3.81 -0.36
N GLN A 86 10.41 -2.94 0.13
CA GLN A 86 10.34 -2.61 1.55
C GLN A 86 8.90 -2.32 1.99
N SER A 87 8.51 -2.87 3.12
CA SER A 87 7.21 -2.62 3.75
C SER A 87 7.27 -1.46 4.74
N TYR A 88 6.21 -0.66 4.78
CA TYR A 88 6.01 0.43 5.72
C TYR A 88 4.61 0.35 6.33
N LYS A 89 4.45 0.97 7.51
CA LYS A 89 3.16 1.02 8.22
C LYS A 89 2.49 -0.36 8.31
N ASN A 90 3.21 -1.34 8.82
CA ASN A 90 2.70 -2.71 8.99
C ASN A 90 2.14 -3.36 7.72
N GLY A 91 2.61 -2.94 6.53
CA GLY A 91 2.19 -3.51 5.26
C GLY A 91 1.14 -2.69 4.51
N ASP A 92 0.74 -1.51 4.98
CA ASP A 92 -0.19 -0.66 4.22
C ASP A 92 0.45 -0.06 2.96
N ILE A 93 1.77 0.16 3.00
CA ILE A 93 2.53 0.85 1.95
C ILE A 93 3.79 0.07 1.64
N PHE A 94 4.06 -0.14 0.36
CA PHE A 94 5.30 -0.76 -0.10
C PHE A 94 6.12 0.22 -0.94
N GLU A 95 7.43 0.22 -0.72
CA GLU A 95 8.39 0.67 -1.73
C GLU A 95 8.51 -0.42 -2.80
N VAL A 96 8.62 0.01 -4.06
CA VAL A 96 8.72 -0.89 -5.20
C VAL A 96 9.81 -0.45 -6.15
N ASN A 97 10.49 -1.44 -6.72
CA ASN A 97 11.37 -1.26 -7.86
C ASN A 97 10.62 -1.63 -9.13
N LEU A 98 10.51 -0.68 -10.05
CA LEU A 98 9.89 -0.91 -11.35
C LEU A 98 10.93 -1.45 -12.33
N GLU A 99 10.69 -2.62 -12.92
CA GLU A 99 11.57 -3.23 -13.93
C GLU A 99 11.26 -2.68 -15.33
N SER A 100 11.22 -1.36 -15.48
CA SER A 100 10.92 -0.70 -16.77
C SER A 100 12.12 0.08 -17.28
N LYS A 101 12.46 -0.12 -18.56
CA LYS A 101 13.50 0.65 -19.27
C LYS A 101 13.10 2.11 -19.55
N ARG A 102 11.86 2.51 -19.23
CA ARG A 102 11.30 3.84 -19.56
C ARG A 102 11.59 4.91 -18.52
N THR A 103 12.04 4.51 -17.34
CA THR A 103 12.34 5.42 -16.24
C THR A 103 13.70 5.08 -15.66
N SER A 104 14.44 6.10 -15.24
CA SER A 104 15.68 5.95 -14.49
C SER A 104 15.46 6.04 -12.98
N ARG A 105 14.22 6.27 -12.53
CA ARG A 105 13.92 6.37 -11.10
C ARG A 105 14.05 5.00 -10.47
N GLU A 106 14.85 4.94 -9.41
CA GLU A 106 15.16 3.68 -8.73
C GLU A 106 13.95 3.10 -8.02
N LYS A 107 13.12 3.97 -7.40
CA LYS A 107 12.05 3.53 -6.52
C LYS A 107 10.77 4.37 -6.58
N TYR A 108 9.68 3.68 -6.26
CA TYR A 108 8.33 4.20 -6.17
C TYR A 108 7.63 3.65 -4.93
N PHE A 109 6.41 4.12 -4.66
CA PHE A 109 5.58 3.65 -3.56
C PHE A 109 4.19 3.26 -4.04
N VAL A 110 3.59 2.25 -3.42
CA VAL A 110 2.25 1.76 -3.73
C VAL A 110 1.51 1.42 -2.44
N LEU A 111 0.17 1.54 -2.46
CA LEU A 111 -0.69 1.11 -1.36
C LEU A 111 -1.02 -0.37 -1.51
N ALA A 112 -1.04 -1.12 -0.42
CA ALA A 112 -1.40 -2.53 -0.43
C ALA A 112 -2.82 -2.77 -0.96
N GLU A 113 -3.75 -1.86 -0.66
CA GLU A 113 -5.11 -1.91 -1.21
C GLU A 113 -5.12 -1.86 -2.75
N ASP A 114 -4.21 -1.11 -3.37
CA ASP A 114 -4.10 -1.03 -4.83
C ASP A 114 -3.51 -2.32 -5.44
N LEU A 115 -2.77 -3.12 -4.66
CA LEU A 115 -2.24 -4.42 -5.08
C LEU A 115 -3.33 -5.50 -5.20
N LYS A 116 -4.46 -5.35 -4.50
CA LYS A 116 -5.61 -6.27 -4.56
C LYS A 116 -6.40 -6.17 -5.88
N LYS A 117 -6.09 -5.21 -6.74
CA LYS A 117 -6.81 -5.00 -8.00
C LYS A 117 -6.58 -6.16 -8.97
N SER A 118 -7.67 -6.67 -9.55
CA SER A 118 -7.66 -7.76 -10.55
C SER A 118 -6.88 -7.46 -11.84
N SER A 119 -6.50 -6.20 -12.01
CA SER A 119 -5.68 -5.72 -13.12
C SER A 119 -4.18 -5.98 -12.91
N LEU A 120 -3.76 -6.45 -11.73
CA LEU A 120 -2.43 -6.98 -11.45
C LEU A 120 -2.43 -8.50 -11.41
N THR A 121 -1.26 -9.09 -11.60
CA THR A 121 -0.99 -10.52 -11.40
C THR A 121 0.22 -10.65 -10.49
N LEU A 122 0.05 -11.36 -9.38
CA LEU A 122 1.19 -11.80 -8.59
C LEU A 122 1.91 -12.89 -9.38
N LEU A 123 3.19 -12.66 -9.67
CA LEU A 123 4.09 -13.65 -10.25
C LEU A 123 4.68 -14.43 -9.09
N SER A 124 4.12 -15.60 -8.77
CA SER A 124 4.78 -16.54 -7.88
C SER A 124 6.04 -17.05 -8.56
N GLU A 125 7.19 -17.00 -7.89
CA GLU A 125 8.31 -17.85 -8.29
C GLU A 125 7.85 -19.30 -8.11
N GLU A 126 7.48 -19.98 -9.20
CA GLU A 126 7.42 -21.44 -9.21
C GLU A 126 8.82 -21.93 -8.81
N SER A 127 8.92 -22.46 -7.59
CA SER A 127 10.11 -23.13 -7.06
C SER A 127 10.35 -24.45 -7.76
#